data_AF-A0AAV8Z3N2-F1
#
_entry.id   AF-A0AAV8Z3N2-F1
#
_cell.length_a   1.000
_cell.length_b   1.000
_cell.length_c   1.000
_cell.angle_alpha   90.00
_cell.angle_beta   90.00
_cell.angle_gamma   90.00
#
_symmetry.space_group_name_H-M   'P 1'
#
loop_
_entity.id
_entity.type
_entity.pdbx_description
1 polymer ?
#
loop_
_entity_poly.entity_id
_entity_poly.type
_entity_poly.pdbx_seq_one_letter_code
_entity_poly.pdbx_strand_id
1 'polypeptide(L)'
;MNKDNGPIPTSPLFALINKDRQWLPLQFPELPKVPNLINLSQLPTPEMFLEQLLNVTTKELLDTVMDFTFDEILTEHVQFLLYNKNGSITSMDMYSDKHRLINISEPIKFIIHGWQSTGDHEIVKDMVKSYHSIGIYNVFGVDWSSHSKRNYLHSARGAKKVGEIVGEFIFNLTKSNKKFLRKVHLIGHSLGAQVSGFAGKHIKKLTKGLQIGRITGKSKNCKYETVICKPFFF
;
A
#
# COMPACT_ATOMS: atom_id res chain seq x y z
N MET A 1 -70.19 3.33 19.53
CA MET A 1 -70.21 2.42 18.37
C MET A 1 -68.83 1.82 18.23
N ASN A 2 -68.70 0.54 18.59
CA ASN A 2 -67.50 -0.26 18.39
C ASN A 2 -67.13 -0.28 16.90
N LYS A 3 -65.88 -0.03 16.57
CA LYS A 3 -65.29 -0.51 15.32
C LYS A 3 -64.30 -1.60 15.70
N ASP A 4 -64.71 -2.84 15.42
CA ASP A 4 -63.90 -4.03 15.55
C ASP A 4 -62.63 -3.87 14.71
N ASN A 5 -61.47 -3.82 15.39
CA ASN A 5 -60.18 -4.01 14.76
C ASN A 5 -59.95 -5.51 14.66
N GLY A 6 -60.14 -6.08 13.47
CA GLY A 6 -59.81 -7.47 13.17
C GLY A 6 -58.34 -7.83 13.46
N PRO A 7 -57.98 -9.12 13.50
CA PRO A 7 -56.69 -9.57 13.99
C PRO A 7 -55.54 -9.09 13.09
N ILE A 8 -54.47 -8.59 13.72
CA ILE A 8 -53.23 -8.16 13.06
C ILE A 8 -52.48 -9.41 12.56
N PRO A 9 -52.13 -9.54 11.27
CA PRO A 9 -51.37 -10.69 10.77
C PRO A 9 -49.91 -10.65 11.25
N THR A 10 -49.40 -11.80 11.70
CA THR A 10 -48.12 -11.99 12.39
C THR A 10 -46.91 -12.27 11.47
N SER A 11 -46.97 -11.91 10.18
CA SER A 11 -45.85 -12.08 9.25
C SER A 11 -45.40 -10.73 8.67
N PRO A 12 -44.16 -10.27 8.92
CA PRO A 12 -43.71 -8.96 8.50
C PRO A 12 -43.01 -9.05 7.14
N LEU A 13 -43.74 -9.26 6.05
CA LEU A 13 -43.17 -8.97 4.73
C LEU A 13 -44.24 -8.42 3.79
N PHE A 14 -44.25 -7.08 3.73
CA PHE A 14 -44.83 -6.23 2.70
C PHE A 14 -46.36 -6.20 2.62
N ALA A 15 -46.96 -5.10 3.09
CA ALA A 15 -48.31 -4.70 2.74
C ALA A 15 -48.39 -3.17 2.70
N LEU A 16 -49.00 -2.62 1.65
CA LEU A 16 -49.25 -1.19 1.50
C LEU A 16 -50.65 -0.86 2.01
N ILE A 17 -50.76 0.18 2.83
CA ILE A 17 -52.02 0.70 3.38
C ILE A 17 -52.46 1.91 2.54
N ASN A 18 -53.71 1.89 2.04
CA ASN A 18 -54.27 3.05 1.34
C ASN A 18 -54.68 4.17 2.32
N LYS A 19 -55.03 5.35 1.81
CA LYS A 19 -55.40 6.52 2.65
C LYS A 19 -56.60 6.28 3.58
N ASP A 20 -57.42 5.27 3.29
CA ASP A 20 -58.61 4.87 4.07
C ASP A 20 -58.33 3.71 5.06
N ARG A 21 -57.05 3.36 5.26
CA ARG A 21 -56.58 2.28 6.15
C ARG A 21 -57.09 0.88 5.81
N GLN A 22 -57.28 0.59 4.52
CA GLN A 22 -57.59 -0.76 4.05
C GLN A 22 -56.34 -1.45 3.49
N TRP A 23 -56.23 -2.75 3.76
CA TRP A 23 -55.16 -3.60 3.24
C TRP A 23 -55.46 -4.00 1.79
N LEU A 24 -54.54 -3.72 0.87
CA LEU A 24 -54.62 -4.17 -0.52
C LEU A 24 -53.74 -5.41 -0.73
N PRO A 25 -54.20 -6.43 -1.47
CA PRO A 25 -53.35 -7.54 -1.87
C PRO A 25 -52.26 -7.05 -2.85
N LEU A 26 -50.99 -7.37 -2.56
CA LEU A 26 -49.89 -7.14 -3.48
C LEU A 26 -50.04 -8.05 -4.70
N GLN A 27 -50.35 -7.46 -5.85
CA GLN A 27 -50.24 -8.15 -7.13
C GLN A 27 -48.82 -7.94 -7.66
N PHE A 28 -48.01 -8.99 -7.62
CA PHE A 28 -46.75 -9.00 -8.35
C PHE A 28 -47.05 -9.24 -9.83
N PRO A 29 -46.46 -8.45 -10.75
CA PRO A 29 -46.54 -8.78 -12.17
C PRO A 29 -45.91 -10.16 -12.40
N GLU A 30 -46.49 -10.95 -13.31
CA GLU A 30 -45.90 -12.23 -13.70
C GLU A 30 -44.47 -11.99 -14.18
N LEU A 31 -43.53 -12.79 -13.66
CA LEU A 31 -42.13 -12.74 -14.11
C LEU A 31 -42.11 -12.98 -15.63
N PRO A 32 -41.28 -12.23 -16.39
CA PRO A 32 -41.13 -12.47 -17.81
C PRO A 32 -40.69 -13.92 -18.02
N LYS A 33 -41.28 -14.59 -19.02
CA LYS A 33 -40.90 -15.96 -19.38
C LYS A 33 -39.40 -15.99 -19.65
N VAL A 34 -38.68 -16.86 -18.95
CA VAL A 34 -37.24 -17.04 -19.17
C VAL A 34 -37.06 -17.39 -20.65
N PRO A 35 -36.23 -16.64 -21.40
CA PRO A 35 -35.97 -16.97 -22.80
C PRO A 35 -35.41 -18.40 -22.89
N ASN A 36 -35.69 -19.08 -24.01
CA ASN A 36 -35.16 -20.42 -24.25
C ASN A 36 -33.67 -20.46 -23.94
N LEU A 37 -33.24 -21.49 -23.18
CA LEU A 37 -31.84 -21.68 -22.81
C LEU A 37 -30.97 -21.56 -24.06
N ILE A 38 -29.99 -20.65 -24.00
CA ILE A 38 -29.03 -20.43 -25.09
C ILE A 38 -28.42 -21.78 -25.43
N ASN A 39 -28.46 -22.15 -26.71
CA ASN A 39 -27.83 -23.38 -27.17
C ASN A 39 -26.33 -23.27 -26.88
N LEU A 40 -25.84 -24.07 -25.92
CA LEU A 40 -24.45 -24.01 -25.44
C LEU A 40 -23.44 -24.28 -26.56
N SER A 41 -23.85 -24.93 -27.66
CA SER A 41 -23.02 -25.14 -28.86
C SER A 41 -22.83 -23.88 -29.72
N GLN A 42 -23.57 -22.80 -29.45
CA GLN A 42 -23.46 -21.50 -30.13
C GLN A 42 -22.71 -20.45 -29.30
N LEU A 43 -22.24 -20.82 -28.09
CA LEU A 43 -21.42 -19.90 -27.31
C LEU A 43 -20.07 -19.68 -28.02
N PRO A 44 -19.57 -18.42 -28.06
CA PRO A 44 -18.23 -18.17 -28.54
C PRO A 44 -17.23 -18.97 -27.70
N THR A 45 -16.13 -19.40 -28.31
CA THR A 45 -15.04 -19.98 -27.53
C THR A 45 -14.52 -18.93 -26.51
N PRO A 46 -13.89 -19.34 -25.41
CA PRO A 46 -13.33 -18.39 -24.45
C PRO A 46 -12.41 -17.35 -25.11
N GLU A 47 -11.67 -17.73 -26.15
CA GLU A 47 -10.82 -16.83 -26.93
C GLU A 47 -11.64 -15.79 -27.70
N MET A 48 -12.64 -16.23 -28.47
CA MET A 48 -13.53 -15.32 -29.21
C MET A 48 -14.32 -14.41 -28.27
N PHE A 49 -14.73 -14.92 -27.10
CA PHE A 49 -15.40 -14.14 -26.08
C PHE A 49 -14.51 -13.01 -25.55
N LEU A 50 -13.24 -13.29 -25.26
CA LEU A 50 -12.29 -12.29 -24.79
C LEU A 50 -11.94 -11.26 -25.87
N GLU A 51 -11.76 -11.71 -27.12
CA GLU A 51 -11.56 -10.81 -28.26
C GLU A 51 -12.77 -9.88 -28.46
N GLN A 52 -14.00 -10.38 -28.33
CA GLN A 52 -15.20 -9.57 -28.45
C GLN A 52 -15.43 -8.64 -27.25
N LEU A 53 -15.13 -9.11 -26.03
CA LEU A 53 -15.39 -8.35 -24.80
C LEU A 53 -14.40 -7.20 -24.60
N LEU A 54 -13.12 -7.46 -24.87
CA LEU A 54 -12.04 -6.51 -24.59
C LEU A 54 -11.52 -5.84 -25.86
N ASN A 55 -11.84 -6.37 -27.05
CA ASN A 55 -11.25 -5.94 -28.32
C ASN A 55 -9.72 -6.01 -28.28
N VAL A 56 -9.19 -7.10 -27.69
CA VAL A 56 -7.76 -7.37 -27.52
C VAL A 56 -7.47 -8.75 -28.07
N THR A 57 -6.37 -8.88 -28.83
CA THR A 57 -5.92 -10.17 -29.35
C THR A 57 -5.31 -11.05 -28.25
N THR A 58 -5.35 -12.38 -28.43
CA THR A 58 -4.70 -13.32 -27.50
C THR A 58 -3.21 -13.02 -27.31
N LYS A 59 -2.53 -12.49 -28.34
CA LYS A 59 -1.12 -12.08 -28.26
C LYS A 59 -0.92 -10.86 -27.37
N GLU A 60 -1.74 -9.83 -27.51
CA GLU A 60 -1.68 -8.63 -26.65
C GLU A 60 -2.02 -8.97 -25.20
N LEU A 61 -2.97 -9.88 -24.98
CA LEU A 61 -3.24 -10.44 -23.66
C LEU A 61 -2.03 -11.21 -23.13
N LEU A 62 -1.38 -12.05 -23.95
CA LEU A 62 -0.19 -12.79 -23.54
C LEU A 62 0.95 -11.84 -23.19
N ASP A 63 1.23 -10.84 -24.03
CA ASP A 63 2.28 -9.85 -23.79
C ASP A 63 2.01 -9.08 -22.49
N THR A 64 0.74 -8.72 -22.24
CA THR A 64 0.32 -8.07 -20.99
C THR A 64 0.48 -9.00 -19.78
N VAL A 65 0.11 -10.28 -19.89
CA VAL A 65 0.24 -11.30 -18.82
C VAL A 65 1.70 -11.65 -18.54
N MET A 66 2.56 -11.66 -19.56
CA MET A 66 3.99 -11.87 -19.40
C MET A 66 4.67 -10.67 -18.71
N ASP A 67 4.18 -9.45 -18.95
CA ASP A 67 4.63 -8.25 -18.19
C ASP A 67 4.11 -8.23 -16.74
N PHE A 68 3.08 -9.03 -16.41
CA PHE A 68 2.60 -9.23 -15.03
C PHE A 68 3.46 -10.20 -14.18
N THR A 69 4.64 -10.60 -14.66
CA THR A 69 5.56 -11.43 -13.89
C THR A 69 6.00 -10.72 -12.61
N PHE A 70 5.91 -11.44 -11.49
CA PHE A 70 6.33 -10.97 -10.17
C PHE A 70 7.72 -11.50 -9.86
N ASP A 71 8.73 -10.69 -10.08
CA ASP A 71 10.08 -11.06 -9.65
C ASP A 71 10.19 -10.99 -8.12
N GLU A 72 11.04 -11.85 -7.56
CA GLU A 72 11.36 -11.78 -6.15
C GLU A 72 12.06 -10.45 -5.83
N ILE A 73 11.67 -9.85 -4.69
CA ILE A 73 12.34 -8.66 -4.18
C ILE A 73 13.62 -9.10 -3.46
N LEU A 74 14.75 -8.97 -4.14
CA LEU A 74 16.06 -9.32 -3.59
C LEU A 74 16.59 -8.20 -2.69
N THR A 75 17.16 -8.57 -1.54
CA THR A 75 17.70 -7.62 -0.55
C THR A 75 18.81 -6.74 -1.13
N GLU A 76 19.65 -7.29 -2.00
CA GLU A 76 20.76 -6.59 -2.67
C GLU A 76 20.31 -5.46 -3.64
N HIS A 77 19.06 -5.54 -4.12
CA HIS A 77 18.47 -4.52 -4.97
C HIS A 77 17.93 -3.31 -4.20
N VAL A 78 18.00 -3.33 -2.86
CA VAL A 78 17.64 -2.20 -2.01
C VAL A 78 18.91 -1.58 -1.46
N GLN A 79 19.19 -0.35 -1.91
CA GLN A 79 20.38 0.41 -1.51
C GLN A 79 20.00 1.52 -0.53
N PHE A 80 20.84 1.70 0.48
CA PHE A 80 20.75 2.77 1.46
C PHE A 80 21.83 3.80 1.13
N LEU A 81 21.40 4.97 0.69
CA LEU A 81 22.27 6.05 0.24
C LEU A 81 22.46 7.04 1.39
N LEU A 82 23.57 6.93 2.13
CA LEU A 82 23.92 7.89 3.18
C LEU A 82 24.48 9.17 2.55
N TYR A 83 23.80 10.29 2.76
CA TYR A 83 24.25 11.59 2.27
C TYR A 83 25.17 12.24 3.30
N ASN A 84 26.41 12.52 2.90
CA ASN A 84 27.39 13.18 3.74
C ASN A 84 27.28 14.70 3.62
N LYS A 85 27.73 15.44 4.64
CA LYS A 85 27.71 16.91 4.65
C LYS A 85 28.55 17.56 3.54
N ASN A 86 29.59 16.87 3.06
CA ASN A 86 30.42 17.33 1.95
C ASN A 86 29.76 17.11 0.57
N GLY A 87 28.53 16.59 0.53
CA GLY A 87 27.79 16.32 -0.70
C GLY A 87 28.05 14.94 -1.31
N SER A 88 28.99 14.15 -0.80
CA SER A 88 29.20 12.79 -1.29
C SER A 88 28.11 11.84 -0.78
N ILE A 89 27.89 10.75 -1.53
CA ILE A 89 26.92 9.70 -1.17
C ILE A 89 27.69 8.41 -0.90
N THR A 90 27.47 7.83 0.28
CA THR A 90 27.97 6.50 0.63
C THR A 90 26.84 5.48 0.41
N SER A 91 26.94 4.67 -0.64
CA SER A 91 26.02 3.55 -0.87
C SER A 91 26.38 2.37 0.03
N MET A 92 25.35 1.77 0.63
CA MET A 92 25.43 0.54 1.42
C MET A 92 24.20 -0.33 1.18
N ASP A 93 24.39 -1.64 1.14
CA ASP A 93 23.32 -2.63 1.18
C ASP A 93 23.09 -3.11 2.62
N MET A 94 22.24 -4.14 2.79
CA MET A 94 21.97 -4.77 4.09
C MET A 94 23.23 -5.31 4.79
N TYR A 95 24.18 -5.87 4.04
CA TYR A 95 25.31 -6.63 4.56
C TYR A 95 26.60 -5.81 4.65
N SER A 96 26.56 -4.54 4.23
CA SER A 96 27.73 -3.67 4.19
C SER A 96 28.35 -3.42 5.57
N ASP A 97 29.66 -3.61 5.70
CA ASP A 97 30.40 -3.21 6.91
C ASP A 97 30.46 -1.69 7.14
N LYS A 98 29.94 -0.90 6.18
CA LYS A 98 29.89 0.57 6.25
C LYS A 98 28.86 1.09 7.27
N HIS A 99 28.03 0.23 7.86
CA HIS A 99 27.11 0.61 8.95
C HIS A 99 27.83 1.30 10.12
N ARG A 100 29.12 0.97 10.35
CA ARG A 100 29.97 1.60 11.37
C ARG A 100 30.23 3.09 11.16
N LEU A 101 29.98 3.61 9.96
CA LEU A 101 30.13 5.03 9.64
C LEU A 101 28.96 5.87 10.16
N ILE A 102 27.87 5.23 10.60
CA ILE A 102 26.65 5.89 11.05
C ILE A 102 26.81 6.29 12.52
N ASN A 103 26.77 7.59 12.80
CA ASN A 103 26.77 8.06 14.18
C ASN A 103 25.37 7.90 14.80
N ILE A 104 25.14 6.78 15.49
CA ILE A 104 23.85 6.45 16.13
C ILE A 104 23.46 7.38 17.29
N SER A 105 24.35 8.27 17.73
CA SER A 105 24.01 9.31 18.69
C SER A 105 23.18 10.42 18.05
N GLU A 106 23.27 10.62 16.74
CA GLU A 106 22.52 11.63 16.01
C GLU A 106 21.16 11.11 15.51
N PRO A 107 20.16 11.98 15.31
CA PRO A 107 18.89 11.57 14.72
C PRO A 107 19.05 11.09 13.29
N ILE A 108 18.28 10.08 12.90
CA ILE A 108 18.36 9.43 11.59
C ILE A 108 17.05 9.59 10.82
N LYS A 109 17.17 9.91 9.54
CA LYS A 109 16.07 10.12 8.60
C LYS A 109 16.21 9.13 7.46
N PHE A 110 15.15 8.40 7.15
CA PHE A 110 15.07 7.57 5.93
C PHE A 110 14.01 8.14 5.02
N ILE A 111 14.44 8.63 3.87
CA ILE A 111 13.58 9.14 2.81
C ILE A 111 13.35 8.00 1.82
N ILE A 112 12.10 7.59 1.67
CA ILE A 112 11.71 6.43 0.86
C ILE A 112 10.86 6.92 -0.32
N HIS A 113 11.37 6.73 -1.53
CA HIS A 113 10.67 7.15 -2.75
C HIS A 113 9.50 6.21 -3.10
N GLY A 114 8.66 6.67 -4.03
CA GLY A 114 7.50 5.94 -4.51
C GLY A 114 7.72 5.23 -5.85
N TRP A 115 6.62 4.82 -6.47
CA TRP A 115 6.58 4.25 -7.81
C TRP A 115 7.17 5.20 -8.86
N GLN A 116 7.90 4.66 -9.84
CA GLN A 116 8.58 5.41 -10.90
C GLN A 116 9.54 6.51 -10.41
N SER A 117 10.25 6.25 -9.30
CA SER A 117 11.24 7.17 -8.72
C SER A 117 12.49 6.42 -8.28
N THR A 118 13.53 7.14 -7.86
CA THR A 118 14.78 6.60 -7.32
C THR A 118 15.12 7.21 -5.95
N GLY A 119 16.06 6.59 -5.23
CA GLY A 119 16.54 7.07 -3.92
C GLY A 119 17.47 8.29 -4.00
N ASP A 120 17.84 8.70 -5.21
CA ASP A 120 18.67 9.87 -5.50
C ASP A 120 17.95 10.95 -6.33
N HIS A 121 16.63 10.82 -6.47
CA HIS A 121 15.81 11.79 -7.16
C HIS A 121 15.91 13.19 -6.51
N GLU A 122 15.70 14.25 -7.28
CA GLU A 122 15.90 15.64 -6.86
C GLU A 122 15.15 15.99 -5.55
N ILE A 123 13.89 15.58 -5.45
CA ILE A 123 13.09 15.74 -4.21
C ILE A 123 13.76 15.10 -2.98
N VAL A 124 14.42 13.96 -3.12
CA VAL A 124 15.18 13.33 -2.02
C VAL A 124 16.38 14.19 -1.67
N LYS A 125 17.15 14.62 -2.66
CA LYS A 125 18.31 15.51 -2.50
C LYS A 125 17.94 16.84 -1.84
N ASP A 126 16.80 17.42 -2.17
CA ASP A 126 16.34 18.68 -1.59
C ASP A 126 15.92 18.54 -0.12
N MET A 127 15.26 17.43 0.24
CA MET A 127 14.97 17.12 1.64
C MET A 127 16.26 16.86 2.43
N VAL A 128 17.23 16.17 1.84
CA VAL A 128 18.57 15.97 2.44
C VAL A 128 19.23 17.32 2.73
N LYS A 129 19.31 18.20 1.73
CA LYS A 129 19.88 19.55 1.89
C LYS A 129 19.18 20.32 3.01
N SER A 130 17.85 20.25 3.06
CA SER A 130 17.03 20.91 4.09
C SER A 130 17.31 20.38 5.49
N TYR A 131 17.54 19.08 5.65
CA TYR A 131 17.93 18.53 6.96
C TYR A 131 19.35 18.95 7.35
N HIS A 132 20.30 18.92 6.41
CA HIS A 132 21.67 19.32 6.67
C HIS A 132 21.83 20.82 6.97
N SER A 133 20.92 21.68 6.49
CA SER A 133 20.94 23.12 6.79
C SER A 133 20.46 23.46 8.20
N ILE A 134 19.63 22.61 8.83
CA ILE A 134 19.04 22.89 10.15
C ILE A 134 19.69 22.11 11.30
N GLY A 135 20.62 21.19 11.03
CA GLY A 135 21.30 20.44 12.09
C GLY A 135 22.17 19.28 11.64
N ILE A 136 22.58 18.47 12.61
CA ILE A 136 23.35 17.24 12.39
C ILE A 136 22.36 16.07 12.34
N TYR A 137 22.28 15.43 11.17
CA TYR A 137 21.40 14.29 10.93
C TYR A 137 22.14 13.25 10.10
N ASN A 138 21.85 11.98 10.35
CA ASN A 138 22.12 10.93 9.38
C ASN A 138 20.93 10.88 8.41
N VAL A 139 21.12 11.26 7.15
CA VAL A 139 20.02 11.27 6.16
C VAL A 139 20.28 10.22 5.09
N PHE A 140 19.32 9.32 4.93
CA PHE A 140 19.34 8.24 3.96
C PHE A 140 18.30 8.46 2.88
N GLY A 141 18.70 8.28 1.62
CA GLY A 141 17.79 7.91 0.55
C GLY A 141 17.70 6.39 0.49
N VAL A 142 16.50 5.82 0.49
CA VAL A 142 16.30 4.38 0.27
C VAL A 142 15.97 4.17 -1.20
N ASP A 143 16.92 3.62 -1.96
CA ASP A 143 16.74 3.30 -3.37
C ASP A 143 16.30 1.84 -3.54
N TRP A 144 15.10 1.67 -4.07
CA TRP A 144 14.52 0.37 -4.43
C TRP A 144 14.04 0.38 -5.89
N SER A 145 14.68 1.21 -6.72
CA SER A 145 14.26 1.49 -8.09
C SER A 145 14.25 0.28 -9.02
N SER A 146 15.06 -0.75 -8.74
CA SER A 146 15.01 -2.06 -9.42
C SER A 146 13.63 -2.71 -9.41
N HIS A 147 12.80 -2.36 -8.41
CA HIS A 147 11.43 -2.85 -8.29
C HIS A 147 10.37 -1.75 -8.38
N SER A 148 10.69 -0.50 -8.03
CA SER A 148 9.71 0.59 -8.12
C SER A 148 9.52 1.13 -9.54
N LYS A 149 10.43 0.84 -10.48
CA LYS A 149 10.31 1.25 -11.89
C LYS A 149 9.52 0.25 -12.75
N ARG A 150 9.16 -0.90 -12.18
CA ARG A 150 8.33 -1.92 -12.83
C ARG A 150 6.86 -1.52 -12.84
N ASN A 151 6.00 -2.37 -13.38
CA ASN A 151 4.56 -2.16 -13.35
C ASN A 151 4.04 -1.97 -11.91
N TYR A 152 2.96 -1.20 -11.75
CA TYR A 152 2.47 -0.81 -10.44
C TYR A 152 2.11 -2.01 -9.56
N LEU A 153 1.56 -3.09 -10.14
CA LEU A 153 1.15 -4.28 -9.39
C LEU A 153 2.36 -4.99 -8.77
N HIS A 154 3.45 -5.15 -9.54
CA HIS A 154 4.74 -5.64 -9.04
C HIS A 154 5.26 -4.75 -7.91
N SER A 155 5.37 -3.44 -8.14
CA SER A 155 5.91 -2.52 -7.15
C SER A 155 5.08 -2.47 -5.87
N ALA A 156 3.75 -2.45 -5.99
CA ALA A 156 2.83 -2.40 -4.86
C ALA A 156 2.90 -3.69 -4.03
N ARG A 157 2.94 -4.85 -4.68
CA ARG A 157 3.16 -6.14 -4.00
C ARG A 157 4.53 -6.18 -3.33
N GLY A 158 5.57 -5.67 -4.00
CA GLY A 158 6.94 -5.61 -3.50
C GLY A 158 7.13 -4.68 -2.30
N ALA A 159 6.28 -3.66 -2.13
CA ALA A 159 6.39 -2.66 -1.07
C ALA A 159 6.45 -3.27 0.34
N LYS A 160 5.75 -4.40 0.56
CA LYS A 160 5.83 -5.13 1.83
C LYS A 160 7.25 -5.65 2.09
N LYS A 161 7.83 -6.36 1.13
CA LYS A 161 9.15 -6.96 1.27
C LYS A 161 10.26 -5.90 1.35
N VAL A 162 10.15 -4.82 0.57
CA VAL A 162 11.04 -3.64 0.71
C VAL A 162 10.92 -3.05 2.12
N GLY A 163 9.71 -2.93 2.66
CA GLY A 163 9.50 -2.45 4.03
C GLY A 163 10.15 -3.36 5.07
N GLU A 164 10.05 -4.68 4.91
CA GLU A 164 10.74 -5.65 5.77
C GLU A 164 12.27 -5.47 5.71
N ILE A 165 12.83 -5.30 4.51
CA ILE A 165 14.27 -5.03 4.31
C ILE A 165 14.69 -3.73 5.02
N VAL A 166 13.93 -2.63 4.85
CA VAL A 166 14.21 -1.37 5.54
C VAL A 166 14.12 -1.54 7.06
N GLY A 167 13.11 -2.26 7.54
CA GLY A 167 12.91 -2.53 8.96
C GLY A 167 14.05 -3.34 9.57
N GLU A 168 14.53 -4.35 8.85
CA GLU A 168 15.64 -5.21 9.26
C GLU A 168 16.98 -4.46 9.26
N PHE A 169 17.22 -3.60 8.26
CA PHE A 169 18.39 -2.71 8.26
C PHE A 169 18.41 -1.82 9.50
N ILE A 170 17.30 -1.15 9.81
CA ILE A 170 17.19 -0.29 11.00
C ILE A 170 17.36 -1.11 12.27
N PHE A 171 16.76 -2.30 12.33
CA PHE A 171 16.94 -3.19 13.48
C PHE A 171 18.40 -3.59 13.68
N ASN A 172 19.14 -3.87 12.61
CA ASN A 172 20.57 -4.18 12.68
C ASN A 172 21.39 -3.00 13.23
N LEU A 173 21.03 -1.76 12.91
CA LEU A 173 21.65 -0.57 13.52
C LEU A 173 21.36 -0.44 15.03
N THR A 174 20.28 -1.05 15.52
CA THR A 174 19.85 -0.94 16.93
C THR A 174 20.52 -1.95 17.86
N LYS A 175 21.33 -2.88 17.33
CA LYS A 175 21.98 -3.95 18.10
C LYS A 175 22.79 -3.43 19.30
N SER A 176 23.39 -2.24 19.19
CA SER A 176 24.14 -1.59 20.27
C SER A 176 23.28 -0.80 21.25
N ASN A 177 22.11 -0.28 20.84
CA ASN A 177 21.24 0.50 21.71
C ASN A 177 19.79 0.60 21.18
N LYS A 178 18.85 -0.11 21.82
CA LYS A 178 17.42 -0.07 21.45
C LYS A 178 16.76 1.30 21.59
N LYS A 179 17.30 2.22 22.42
CA LYS A 179 16.79 3.60 22.54
C LYS A 179 16.97 4.39 21.23
N PHE A 180 17.83 3.92 20.32
CA PHE A 180 18.03 4.48 18.99
C PHE A 180 16.72 4.55 18.17
N LEU A 181 15.82 3.58 18.32
CA LEU A 181 14.56 3.53 17.56
C LEU A 181 13.75 4.83 17.69
N ARG A 182 13.77 5.48 18.87
CA ARG A 182 13.07 6.75 19.10
C ARG A 182 13.63 7.92 18.28
N LYS A 183 14.87 7.81 17.79
CA LYS A 183 15.54 8.81 16.96
C LYS A 183 15.30 8.59 15.45
N VAL A 184 14.71 7.45 15.08
CA VAL A 184 14.41 7.09 13.70
C VAL A 184 13.14 7.79 13.22
N HIS A 185 13.23 8.38 12.02
CA HIS A 185 12.08 8.95 11.31
C HIS A 185 12.05 8.42 9.88
N LEU A 186 10.98 7.71 9.53
CA LEU A 186 10.70 7.29 8.15
C LEU A 186 9.83 8.33 7.44
N ILE A 187 10.24 8.72 6.24
CA ILE A 187 9.55 9.72 5.41
C ILE A 187 9.29 9.07 4.06
N GLY A 188 8.07 8.60 3.85
CA GLY A 188 7.66 7.91 2.64
C GLY A 188 6.82 8.79 1.71
N HIS A 189 7.17 8.83 0.43
CA HIS A 189 6.35 9.50 -0.60
C HIS A 189 5.63 8.47 -1.48
N SER A 190 4.34 8.69 -1.73
CA SER A 190 3.46 7.81 -2.50
C SER A 190 3.56 6.37 -1.99
N LEU A 191 3.92 5.41 -2.84
CA LEU A 191 4.12 4.01 -2.46
C LEU A 191 5.19 3.83 -1.36
N GLY A 192 6.16 4.74 -1.24
CA GLY A 192 7.14 4.76 -0.15
C GLY A 192 6.52 4.99 1.23
N ALA A 193 5.33 5.57 1.32
CA ALA A 193 4.57 5.67 2.58
C ALA A 193 4.12 4.29 3.07
N GLN A 194 3.69 3.41 2.16
CA GLN A 194 3.35 2.02 2.51
C GLN A 194 4.60 1.24 2.94
N VAL A 195 5.71 1.40 2.21
CA VAL A 195 7.02 0.83 2.59
C VAL A 195 7.40 1.25 4.02
N SER A 196 7.22 2.53 4.35
CA SER A 196 7.48 3.05 5.71
C SER A 196 6.61 2.39 6.77
N GLY A 197 5.31 2.20 6.48
CA GLY A 197 4.38 1.50 7.37
C GLY A 197 4.77 0.03 7.60
N PHE A 198 5.12 -0.68 6.52
CA PHE A 198 5.60 -2.06 6.61
C PHE A 198 6.91 -2.17 7.41
N ALA A 199 7.85 -1.25 7.21
CA ALA A 199 9.08 -1.19 8.00
C ALA A 199 8.80 -1.00 9.50
N GLY A 200 7.92 -0.06 9.87
CA GLY A 200 7.51 0.14 11.26
C GLY A 200 6.86 -1.10 11.87
N LYS A 201 5.97 -1.78 11.12
CA LYS A 201 5.35 -3.05 11.55
C LYS A 201 6.38 -4.16 11.74
N HIS A 202 7.34 -4.27 10.83
CA HIS A 202 8.39 -5.28 10.90
C HIS A 202 9.32 -5.05 12.10
N ILE A 203 9.75 -3.80 12.34
CA ILE A 203 10.53 -3.44 13.53
C ILE A 203 9.78 -3.79 14.82
N LYS A 204 8.47 -3.48 14.90
CA LYS A 204 7.65 -3.84 16.07
C LYS A 204 7.66 -5.35 16.31
N LYS A 205 7.61 -6.16 15.25
CA LYS A 205 7.72 -7.63 15.32
C LYS A 205 9.10 -8.07 15.82
N LEU A 206 10.19 -7.60 15.21
CA LEU A 206 11.56 -7.98 15.57
C LEU A 206 11.94 -7.60 17.01
N THR A 207 11.43 -6.46 17.48
CA THR A 207 11.76 -5.91 18.80
C THR A 207 10.81 -6.34 19.91
N LYS A 208 9.80 -7.16 19.60
CA LYS A 208 8.73 -7.58 20.52
C LYS A 208 7.95 -6.40 21.11
N GLY A 209 7.68 -5.37 20.30
CA GLY A 209 6.75 -4.30 20.64
C GLY A 209 7.32 -2.88 20.64
N LEU A 210 8.64 -2.69 20.47
CA LEU A 210 9.21 -1.34 20.37
C LEU A 210 8.81 -0.67 19.06
N GLN A 211 8.67 0.65 19.11
CA GLN A 211 8.27 1.47 17.97
C GLN A 211 9.40 2.43 17.58
N ILE A 212 9.45 2.74 16.29
CA ILE A 212 10.27 3.84 15.80
C ILE A 212 9.67 5.19 16.22
N GLY A 213 10.51 6.22 16.25
CA GLY A 213 10.13 7.54 16.72
C GLY A 213 9.01 8.19 15.92
N ARG A 214 9.05 8.10 14.57
CA ARG A 214 8.05 8.74 13.71
C ARG A 214 7.99 8.14 12.30
N ILE A 215 6.78 8.13 11.71
CA ILE A 215 6.54 7.89 10.29
C ILE A 215 5.80 9.10 9.72
N THR A 216 6.20 9.56 8.54
CA THR A 216 5.48 10.57 7.76
C THR A 216 5.20 10.00 6.36
N GLY A 217 3.94 9.99 5.95
CA GLY A 217 3.52 9.58 4.61
C GLY A 217 3.00 10.78 3.81
N LYS A 218 3.51 11.00 2.60
CA LYS A 218 3.05 12.05 1.68
C LYS A 218 2.46 11.40 0.42
N SER A 219 1.18 11.62 0.12
CA SER A 219 0.50 11.11 -1.08
C SER A 219 0.16 12.25 -2.05
N LYS A 220 0.31 12.05 -3.37
CA LYS A 220 -0.07 13.06 -4.38
C LYS A 220 -1.58 13.19 -4.60
N ASN A 221 -2.40 12.22 -4.15
CA ASN A 221 -3.86 12.17 -4.39
C ASN A 221 -4.72 12.06 -3.12
N CYS A 222 -4.23 12.53 -1.97
CA CYS A 222 -4.97 12.37 -0.72
C CYS A 222 -5.89 13.58 -0.44
N LYS A 223 -7.20 13.40 -0.69
CA LYS A 223 -8.28 14.03 0.10
C LYS A 223 -8.34 13.51 1.54
N TYR A 224 -7.41 12.65 1.95
CA TYR A 224 -7.28 12.13 3.31
C TYR A 224 -5.81 12.16 3.73
N GLU A 225 -5.44 13.15 4.54
CA GLU A 225 -4.21 13.11 5.32
C GLU A 225 -4.21 11.84 6.16
N THR A 226 -3.44 10.83 5.76
CA THR A 226 -3.16 9.73 6.69
C THR A 226 -2.00 10.18 7.57
N VAL A 227 -2.37 10.83 8.67
CA VAL A 227 -1.52 10.89 9.86
C VAL A 227 -1.41 9.44 10.36
N ILE A 228 -0.44 8.68 9.84
CA ILE A 228 -0.01 7.41 10.46
C ILE A 228 0.86 7.76 11.68
N CYS A 229 0.25 8.49 12.62
CA CYS A 229 0.74 8.82 13.96
C CYS A 229 -0.48 9.05 14.87
N LYS A 230 -1.41 8.08 14.92
CA LYS A 230 -2.13 7.69 16.14
C LYS A 230 -2.28 6.16 16.15
N PRO A 231 -2.12 5.50 17.31
CA PRO A 231 -2.07 4.05 17.40
C PRO A 231 -3.46 3.49 17.14
N PHE A 232 -3.70 2.95 15.95
CA PHE A 232 -4.77 1.99 15.79
C PHE A 232 -4.24 0.63 16.26
N PHE A 233 -4.74 0.24 17.43
CA PHE A 233 -4.66 -1.11 17.96
C PHE A 233 -5.35 -2.06 16.97
N PHE A 234 -4.63 -3.10 16.56
CA PHE A 234 -5.14 -4.44 16.33
C PHE A 234 -4.15 -5.40 17.00
#